data_AF-A0A4R3MUJ2-F1
#
_entry.id   AF-A0A4R3MUJ2-F1
#
_cell.length_a   1.000
_cell.length_b   1.000
_cell.length_c   1.000
_cell.angle_alpha   90.00
_cell.angle_beta   90.00
_cell.angle_gamma   90.00
#
_symmetry.space_group_name_H-M   'P 1'
#
loop_
_entity.id
_entity.type
_entity.pdbx_description
1 polymer ?
#
loop_
_entity_poly.entity_id
_entity_poly.type
_entity_poly.pdbx_seq_one_letter_code
_entity_poly.pdbx_strand_id
1 'polypeptide(L)' 'MQQIKKTAEYTILQKKSGRYAVKNRKTRKLVNGEEKQAILVAEALVTLPTPKAAPAEPEAEAAAE' A
#
# COMPACT_ATOMS: atom_id res chain seq x y z
N MET A 1 1.28 -1.74 -16.52
CA MET A 1 0.44 -1.76 -15.31
C MET A 1 0.98 -2.90 -14.48
N GLN A 2 1.41 -2.64 -13.25
CA GLN A 2 2.05 -3.65 -12.41
C GLN A 2 1.08 -4.05 -11.30
N GLN A 3 0.92 -5.35 -11.05
CA GLN A 3 0.17 -5.82 -9.90
C GLN A 3 1.10 -5.81 -8.69
N ILE A 4 0.78 -5.00 -7.70
CA ILE A 4 1.62 -4.85 -6.52
C ILE A 4 1.20 -5.86 -5.45
N LYS A 5 -0.10 -5.98 -5.22
CA LYS A 5 -0.62 -6.87 -4.17
C LYS A 5 -1.99 -7.42 -4.54
N LYS A 6 -2.26 -8.65 -4.13
CA LYS A 6 -3.54 -9.33 -4.35
C LYS A 6 -4.00 -9.93 -3.04
N THR A 7 -5.17 -9.49 -2.59
CA THR A 7 -5.83 -10.00 -1.38
C THR A 7 -7.06 -10.82 -1.76
N ALA A 8 -7.74 -11.38 -0.76
CA ALA A 8 -9.00 -12.09 -0.93
C ALA A 8 -10.10 -11.17 -1.50
N GLU A 9 -10.11 -9.92 -1.05
CA GLU A 9 -11.19 -8.96 -1.34
C GLU A 9 -10.87 -7.98 -2.46
N TYR A 10 -9.61 -7.64 -2.67
CA TYR A 10 -9.20 -6.67 -3.69
C TYR A 10 -7.82 -6.96 -4.28
N THR A 11 -7.45 -6.20 -5.30
CA THR A 11 -6.17 -6.31 -5.99
C THR A 11 -5.67 -4.90 -6.27
N ILE A 12 -4.45 -4.62 -5.83
CA ILE A 12 -3.84 -3.31 -5.96
C ILE A 12 -2.91 -3.33 -7.18
N LEU A 13 -3.17 -2.39 -8.08
CA LEU A 13 -2.51 -2.25 -9.36
C LEU A 13 -1.86 -0.87 -9.43
N GLN A 14 -0.59 -0.80 -9.80
CA GLN A 14 0.10 0.45 -10.09
C GLN A 14 0.04 0.74 -11.59
N LYS A 15 -0.49 1.92 -11.94
CA LYS A 15 -0.51 2.40 -13.34
C LYS A 15 0.89 2.92 -13.71
N LYS A 16 1.20 3.03 -15.01
CA LYS A 16 2.45 3.63 -15.49
C LYS A 16 2.67 5.06 -15.00
N SER A 17 1.61 5.76 -14.58
CA SER A 17 1.67 7.10 -13.99
C SER A 17 2.03 7.13 -12.50
N GLY A 18 2.49 6.01 -11.91
CA GLY A 18 2.81 5.89 -10.47
C GLY A 18 1.61 5.81 -9.52
N ARG A 19 0.40 6.15 -9.99
CA ARG A 19 -0.84 6.08 -9.19
C ARG A 19 -1.28 4.63 -8.97
N TYR A 20 -1.74 4.34 -7.74
CA TYR A 20 -2.37 3.08 -7.41
C TYR A 20 -3.86 3.05 -7.75
N ALA A 21 -4.35 1.88 -8.13
CA ALA A 21 -5.73 1.55 -8.37
C ALA A 21 -6.09 0.30 -7.55
N VAL A 22 -7.23 0.35 -6.85
CA VAL A 22 -7.74 -0.79 -6.09
C VAL A 22 -8.86 -1.41 -6.91
N LYS A 23 -8.74 -2.69 -7.25
CA LYS A 23 -9.77 -3.45 -7.96
C LYS A 23 -10.40 -4.44 -6.98
N ASN A 24 -11.69 -4.28 -6.70
CA ASN A 24 -12.42 -5.22 -5.88
C ASN A 24 -12.54 -6.56 -6.62
N ARG A 25 -12.22 -7.69 -5.98
CA ARG A 25 -12.27 -9.02 -6.60
C ARG A 25 -13.69 -9.55 -6.70
N LYS A 26 -14.55 -9.24 -5.73
CA LYS A 26 -15.95 -9.70 -5.68
C LYS A 26 -16.74 -9.05 -6.82
N THR A 27 -16.65 -7.74 -6.95
CA THR A 27 -17.40 -6.99 -7.97
C THR A 27 -16.64 -6.79 -9.29
N ARG A 28 -15.33 -7.09 -9.32
CA ARG A 28 -14.40 -6.77 -10.43
C ARG A 28 -14.33 -5.28 -10.79
N LYS A 29 -14.97 -4.41 -10.02
CA LYS A 29 -14.98 -2.96 -10.22
C LYS A 29 -13.76 -2.31 -9.56
N LEU A 30 -13.33 -1.16 -10.08
CA LEU A 30 -12.35 -0.34 -9.39
C LEU A 30 -13.03 0.39 -8.23
N VAL A 31 -12.43 0.29 -7.05
CA VAL A 31 -12.82 1.06 -5.88
C VAL A 31 -12.29 2.48 -6.06
N ASN A 32 -13.15 3.47 -5.88
CA ASN A 32 -12.85 4.89 -6.04
C ASN A 32 -13.21 5.64 -4.74
N GLY A 33 -12.74 6.89 -4.60
CA GLY A 33 -13.06 7.73 -3.44
C GLY A 33 -12.35 7.30 -2.15
N GLU A 34 -13.04 7.43 -1.03
CA GLU A 34 -12.51 7.20 0.33
C GLU A 34 -12.20 5.73 0.60
N GLU A 35 -13.04 4.79 0.15
CA GLU A 35 -12.76 3.34 0.29
C GLU A 35 -11.41 2.97 -0.34
N LYS A 36 -11.08 3.56 -1.48
CA LYS A 36 -9.81 3.34 -2.15
C LYS A 36 -8.64 3.84 -1.30
N GLN A 37 -8.80 5.01 -0.68
CA GLN A 37 -7.77 5.59 0.18
C GLN A 37 -7.57 4.74 1.43
N ALA A 38 -8.66 4.34 2.09
CA ALA A 38 -8.62 3.47 3.27
C ALA A 38 -7.88 2.16 3.00
N ILE A 39 -8.15 1.51 1.87
CA ILE A 39 -7.45 0.28 1.47
C ILE A 39 -5.96 0.52 1.19
N LEU A 40 -5.62 1.61 0.50
CA LEU A 40 -4.24 1.92 0.17
C LEU A 40 -3.41 2.31 1.40
N VAL A 41 -4.04 2.94 2.39
CA VAL A 41 -3.44 3.30 3.69
C VAL A 41 -3.29 2.05 4.58
N ALA A 42 -4.34 1.23 4.69
CA ALA A 42 -4.31 -0.01 5.48
C ALA A 42 -3.24 -1.00 4.98
N GLU A 43 -3.01 -1.05 3.67
CA GLU A 43 -2.00 -1.92 3.06
C GLU A 43 -0.59 -1.28 2.98
N ALA A 44 -0.41 -0.08 3.55
CA ALA A 44 0.83 0.70 3.53
C ALA A 44 1.42 0.98 2.12
N LEU A 45 0.61 0.85 1.07
CA LEU A 45 1.02 1.05 -0.32
C LEU A 45 0.98 2.52 -0.74
N VAL A 46 0.10 3.29 -0.09
CA VAL A 46 0.19 4.74 -0.05
C VAL A 46 0.60 5.10 1.36
N THR A 47 1.85 5.52 1.51
CA THR A 47 2.27 6.35 2.63
C THR A 47 1.50 7.66 2.49
N LEU A 48 0.47 7.87 3.31
CA LEU A 48 0.14 9.24 3.72
C LEU A 48 1.46 9.84 4.19
N PRO A 49 1.87 11.06 3.77
CA PRO A 49 3.05 11.68 4.34
C PRO A 49 2.85 11.67 5.84
N THR A 50 3.57 10.79 6.52
CA THR A 50 3.57 10.73 7.96
C THR A 50 4.03 12.12 8.38
N PRO A 51 3.30 12.86 9.23
CA PRO A 51 3.94 13.94 9.95
C PRO A 51 5.05 13.25 10.74
N LYS A 52 6.28 13.31 10.20
CA LYS A 52 7.56 12.85 10.78
C LYS A 52 7.35 12.16 12.13
N ALA A 53 6.91 10.90 12.11
CA ALA A 53 6.92 10.10 13.32
C ALA A 53 8.41 9.84 13.60
N ALA A 54 8.86 10.35 14.73
CA ALA A 54 10.23 10.31 15.18
C ALA A 54 10.83 8.90 15.00
N PRO A 55 12.12 8.79 14.63
CA PRO A 55 12.80 7.50 14.56
C PRO A 55 12.83 6.93 15.97
N ALA A 56 12.08 5.86 16.21
CA ALA A 56 12.17 5.07 17.42
C ALA A 56 12.10 3.60 16.98
N GLU A 57 13.03 2.72 17.30
CA GLU A 57 14.35 2.78 17.93
C GLU A 57 15.02 1.43 17.55
N PRO A 58 16.33 1.23 17.82
CA PRO A 58 17.17 0.21 17.21
C PRO A 58 17.06 -1.15 17.91
N GLU A 59 17.14 -2.24 17.14
CA GLU A 59 17.64 -3.55 17.60
C GLU A 59 18.34 -4.16 16.38
N ALA A 60 19.69 -4.16 16.33
CA ALA A 60 20.62 -5.03 17.04
C ALA A 60 20.70 -6.43 16.42
N GLU A 61 21.78 -6.67 15.66
CA GLU A 61 22.68 -7.85 15.69
C GLU A 61 23.69 -7.70 14.52
N ALA A 62 24.95 -7.38 14.82
CA ALA A 62 26.04 -8.33 15.01
C ALA A 62 26.56 -8.95 13.69
N ALA A 63 27.65 -8.40 13.17
CA ALA A 63 28.77 -9.17 12.62
C ALA A 63 29.95 -8.22 12.41
N ALA A 64 30.93 -8.34 13.29
CA ALA A 64 32.28 -7.90 13.04
C ALA A 64 32.88 -8.81 11.95
N GLU A 65 33.47 -8.22 10.92
CA GLU A 65 34.70 -8.70 10.29
C GLU A 65 35.40 -7.52 9.58
#